data_AF-A0A258JUI5-F1
#
_entry.id   AF-A0A258JUI5-F1
#
_cell.length_a   1.000
_cell.length_b   1.000
_cell.length_c   1.000
_cell.angle_alpha   90.00
_cell.angle_beta   90.00
_cell.angle_gamma   90.00
#
_symmetry.space_group_name_H-M   'P 1'
#
loop_
_entity.id
_entity.type
_entity.pdbx_description
1 polymer ?
#
loop_
_entity_poly.entity_id
_entity_poly.type
_entity_poly.pdbx_seq_one_letter_code
_entity_poly.pdbx_strand_id
1 'polypeptide(L)'
;MAGEESGDQLGGALMEGLLALAPAGVRFSGVGGRRMAASGLHSLFPMDDLTAIGIGQVLGKLPLILKRMAQTVEAVLRERPDILVLVDAPDFTHRVAARVRRQAPDIPIVKYVSPTVWAWRPGRAKAMRPSIDRLLALLPFEPAVHDKLGGPPTTYVGHPLLERLSELRPSDEEQVRRESAPPRLVVLPGSRRSEIERLGEVFGAALGRVAAGREVEIILPTLPRRLEQVSAIVARWPVTVRIVTDEAEKYAAFRTARVALAASGTVTLELALAGVPT
;
A
#
# COMPACT_ATOMS: atom_id res chain seq x y z
N MET A 1 -0.33 -13.91 0.60
CA MET A 1 -1.49 -13.25 1.24
C MET A 1 -1.25 -11.75 1.31
N ALA A 2 -2.22 -10.95 0.86
CA ALA A 2 -2.29 -9.50 1.05
C ALA A 2 -3.52 -9.12 1.89
N GLY A 3 -3.41 -8.06 2.69
CA GLY A 3 -4.51 -7.55 3.53
C GLY A 3 -5.03 -6.17 3.13
N GLU A 4 -4.35 -5.49 2.19
CA GLU A 4 -4.65 -4.13 1.74
C GLU A 4 -4.30 -3.99 0.25
N GLU A 5 -4.79 -2.91 -0.38
CA GLU A 5 -4.53 -2.60 -1.79
C GLU A 5 -3.03 -2.50 -2.11
N SER A 6 -2.23 -1.87 -1.25
CA SER A 6 -0.77 -1.80 -1.41
C SER A 6 -0.14 -3.20 -1.41
N GLY A 7 -0.63 -4.08 -0.53
CA GLY A 7 -0.22 -5.48 -0.48
C GLY A 7 -0.64 -6.26 -1.73
N ASP A 8 -1.81 -5.98 -2.31
CA ASP A 8 -2.26 -6.61 -3.56
C ASP A 8 -1.40 -6.20 -4.76
N GLN A 9 -0.98 -4.94 -4.83
CA GLN A 9 -0.03 -4.47 -5.85
C GLN A 9 1.31 -5.21 -5.77
N LEU A 10 1.89 -5.28 -4.57
CA LEU A 10 3.16 -5.97 -4.34
C LEU A 10 3.03 -7.49 -4.54
N GLY A 11 1.92 -8.06 -4.09
CA GLY A 11 1.62 -9.48 -4.24
C GLY A 11 1.40 -9.88 -5.70
N GLY A 12 0.70 -9.06 -6.48
CA GLY A 12 0.49 -9.28 -7.92
C GLY A 12 1.81 -9.26 -8.68
N ALA A 13 2.65 -8.23 -8.46
CA ALA A 13 3.98 -8.15 -9.09
C ALA A 13 4.86 -9.36 -8.73
N LEU A 14 4.82 -9.82 -7.47
CA LEU A 14 5.53 -11.03 -7.05
C LEU A 14 5.02 -12.28 -7.80
N MET A 15 3.69 -12.44 -7.94
CA MET A 15 3.10 -13.57 -8.64
C MET A 15 3.46 -13.57 -10.13
N GLU A 16 3.42 -12.41 -10.79
CA GLU A 16 3.83 -12.25 -12.18
C GLU A 16 5.31 -12.66 -12.37
N GLY A 17 6.20 -12.18 -11.51
CA GLY A 17 7.61 -12.57 -11.53
C GLY A 17 7.82 -14.07 -11.33
N LEU A 18 7.07 -14.71 -10.41
CA LEU A 18 7.13 -16.15 -10.18
C LEU A 18 6.63 -16.96 -11.39
N LEU A 19 5.55 -16.51 -12.04
CA LEU A 19 5.04 -17.14 -13.25
C LEU A 19 6.02 -17.00 -14.42
N ALA A 20 6.71 -15.86 -14.55
CA ALA A 20 7.74 -15.67 -15.57
C ALA A 20 8.94 -16.61 -15.36
N LEU A 21 9.33 -16.84 -14.11
CA LEU A 21 10.43 -17.74 -13.74
C LEU A 21 10.07 -19.23 -13.81
N ALA A 22 8.81 -19.58 -13.57
CA ALA A 22 8.34 -20.97 -13.55
C ALA A 22 6.91 -21.13 -14.13
N PRO A 23 6.73 -21.00 -15.46
CA PRO A 23 5.42 -20.87 -16.11
C PRO A 23 4.45 -22.05 -15.90
N ALA A 24 4.95 -23.25 -15.67
CA ALA A 24 4.14 -24.47 -15.52
C ALA A 24 4.13 -25.05 -14.09
N GLY A 25 4.81 -24.43 -13.13
CA GLY A 25 5.12 -25.05 -11.84
C GLY A 25 4.49 -24.40 -10.61
N VAL A 26 4.00 -23.16 -10.72
CA VAL A 26 3.58 -22.39 -9.54
C VAL A 26 2.06 -22.43 -9.38
N ARG A 27 1.60 -22.78 -8.18
CA ARG A 27 0.21 -22.69 -7.76
C ARG A 27 0.07 -21.68 -6.65
N PHE A 28 -0.97 -20.86 -6.71
CA PHE A 28 -1.25 -19.83 -5.73
C PHE A 28 -2.54 -20.12 -4.98
N SER A 29 -2.49 -20.02 -3.65
CA SER A 29 -3.64 -20.13 -2.77
C SER A 29 -3.52 -19.12 -1.63
N GLY A 30 -4.63 -18.54 -1.20
CA GLY A 30 -4.65 -17.56 -0.12
C GLY A 30 -5.59 -16.39 -0.35
N VAL A 31 -5.18 -15.21 0.11
CA VAL A 31 -6.00 -13.99 0.10
C VAL A 31 -5.29 -12.91 -0.67
N GLY A 32 -6.00 -12.27 -1.59
CA GLY A 32 -5.50 -11.18 -2.42
C GLY A 32 -6.64 -10.38 -3.04
N GLY A 33 -6.29 -9.25 -3.64
CA GLY A 33 -7.22 -8.37 -4.33
C GLY A 33 -7.28 -8.67 -5.82
N ARG A 34 -7.56 -7.63 -6.61
CA ARG A 34 -7.79 -7.74 -8.04
C ARG A 34 -6.51 -8.07 -8.82
N ARG A 35 -5.37 -7.52 -8.40
CA ARG A 35 -4.09 -7.74 -9.10
C ARG A 35 -3.59 -9.16 -8.88
N MET A 36 -3.60 -9.66 -7.65
CA MET A 36 -3.29 -11.07 -7.40
C MET A 36 -4.28 -12.03 -8.08
N ALA A 37 -5.57 -11.67 -8.15
CA ALA A 37 -6.55 -12.48 -8.87
C ALA A 37 -6.29 -12.54 -10.39
N ALA A 38 -5.82 -11.44 -10.99
CA ALA A 38 -5.41 -11.41 -12.40
C ALA A 38 -4.24 -12.37 -12.69
N SER A 39 -3.36 -12.61 -11.70
CA SER A 39 -2.28 -13.60 -11.77
C SER A 39 -2.71 -15.03 -11.37
N GLY A 40 -4.02 -15.29 -11.29
CA GLY A 40 -4.57 -16.64 -11.04
C GLY A 40 -4.85 -16.99 -9.58
N LEU A 41 -4.77 -16.04 -8.64
CA LEU A 41 -5.17 -16.30 -7.25
C LEU A 41 -6.70 -16.31 -7.10
N HIS A 42 -7.26 -17.42 -6.63
CA HIS A 42 -8.62 -17.46 -6.13
C HIS A 42 -8.64 -17.09 -4.64
N SER A 43 -9.05 -15.85 -4.32
CA SER A 43 -9.05 -15.38 -2.93
C SER A 43 -10.03 -16.16 -2.05
N LEU A 44 -9.58 -16.64 -0.89
CA LEU A 44 -10.39 -17.38 0.09
C LEU A 44 -11.61 -16.57 0.60
N PHE A 45 -11.50 -15.26 0.58
CA PHE A 45 -12.55 -14.31 0.95
C PHE A 45 -12.23 -12.92 0.39
N PRO A 46 -13.20 -11.98 0.36
CA PRO A 46 -12.93 -10.61 -0.07
C PRO A 46 -11.86 -9.96 0.80
N MET A 47 -10.79 -9.43 0.18
CA MET A 47 -9.71 -8.75 0.90
C MET A 47 -10.22 -7.54 1.71
N ASP A 48 -11.31 -6.91 1.27
CA ASP A 48 -11.97 -5.80 1.96
C ASP A 48 -12.42 -6.16 3.39
N ASP A 49 -12.63 -7.45 3.70
CA ASP A 49 -12.94 -7.92 5.06
C ASP A 49 -11.78 -7.65 6.04
N LEU A 50 -10.54 -7.55 5.54
CA LEU A 50 -9.33 -7.26 6.31
C LEU A 50 -9.03 -5.76 6.42
N THR A 51 -9.65 -4.93 5.58
CA THR A 51 -9.44 -3.48 5.56
C THR A 51 -10.19 -2.80 6.72
N ALA A 52 -9.63 -2.88 7.92
CA ALA A 52 -10.12 -2.19 9.10
C ALA A 52 -8.99 -1.38 9.77
N ILE A 53 -8.71 -0.17 9.26
CA ILE A 53 -7.82 0.77 9.94
C ILE A 53 -8.56 2.07 10.22
N GLY A 54 -9.08 2.12 11.45
CA GLY A 54 -9.71 3.27 12.11
C GLY A 54 -10.19 2.80 13.47
N ILE A 55 -9.62 3.34 14.55
CA ILE A 55 -9.78 2.86 15.95
C ILE A 55 -11.26 2.64 16.34
N GLY A 56 -12.19 3.44 15.79
CA GLY A 56 -13.63 3.32 16.05
C GLY A 56 -14.38 2.22 15.29
N GLN A 57 -13.90 1.76 14.12
CA GLN A 57 -14.57 0.70 13.33
C GLN A 57 -14.03 -0.71 13.59
N VAL A 58 -12.93 -0.82 14.36
CA VAL A 58 -12.26 -2.10 14.65
C VAL A 58 -13.10 -3.01 15.54
N LEU A 59 -13.85 -2.48 16.49
CA LEU A 59 -14.59 -3.30 17.47
C LEU A 59 -15.72 -4.12 16.82
N GLY A 60 -16.49 -3.54 15.91
CA GLY A 60 -17.58 -4.24 15.22
C GLY A 60 -17.09 -5.29 14.21
N LYS A 61 -15.90 -5.11 13.62
CA LYS A 61 -15.32 -6.04 12.64
C LYS A 61 -14.38 -7.07 13.25
N LEU A 62 -14.03 -6.96 14.54
CA LEU A 62 -13.10 -7.89 15.19
C LEU A 62 -13.53 -9.36 15.08
N PRO A 63 -14.80 -9.76 15.30
CA PRO A 63 -15.22 -11.15 15.14
C PRO A 63 -14.98 -11.67 13.71
N LEU A 64 -15.28 -10.84 12.71
CA LEU A 64 -15.03 -11.17 11.31
C LEU A 64 -13.53 -11.35 11.04
N ILE A 65 -12.69 -10.43 11.52
CA ILE A 65 -11.23 -10.51 11.34
C ILE A 65 -10.67 -11.79 11.98
N LEU A 66 -11.13 -12.14 13.19
CA LEU A 66 -10.72 -13.38 13.85
C LEU A 66 -11.18 -14.63 13.08
N LYS A 67 -12.40 -14.61 12.54
CA LYS A 67 -12.90 -15.67 11.65
C LYS A 67 -12.04 -15.80 10.40
N ARG A 68 -11.74 -14.70 9.70
CA ARG A 68 -10.89 -14.69 8.50
C ARG A 68 -9.46 -15.16 8.79
N MET A 69 -8.94 -14.82 9.97
CA MET A 69 -7.65 -15.33 10.45
C MET A 69 -7.65 -16.84 10.66
N ALA A 70 -8.70 -17.38 11.30
CA ALA A 70 -8.86 -18.82 11.47
C ALA A 70 -8.96 -19.53 10.11
N GLN A 71 -9.80 -19.02 9.20
CA GLN A 71 -9.95 -19.56 7.84
C GLN A 71 -8.64 -19.56 7.06
N THR A 72 -7.84 -18.50 7.19
CA THR A 72 -6.52 -18.42 6.54
C THR A 72 -5.58 -19.47 7.08
N VAL A 73 -5.48 -19.60 8.41
CA VAL A 73 -4.61 -20.60 9.05
C VAL A 73 -5.03 -22.00 8.65
N GLU A 74 -6.33 -22.30 8.69
CA GLU A 74 -6.87 -23.59 8.28
C GLU A 74 -6.55 -23.91 6.81
N ALA A 75 -6.68 -22.94 5.91
CA ALA A 75 -6.32 -23.11 4.51
C ALA A 75 -4.84 -23.39 4.32
N VAL A 76 -3.95 -22.68 5.01
CA VAL A 76 -2.50 -22.95 4.97
C VAL A 76 -2.17 -24.35 5.49
N LEU A 77 -2.78 -24.76 6.59
CA LEU A 77 -2.54 -26.09 7.18
C LEU A 77 -3.07 -27.23 6.31
N ARG A 78 -4.17 -27.00 5.59
CA ARG A 78 -4.76 -27.96 4.66
C ARG A 78 -3.94 -28.09 3.37
N GLU A 79 -3.55 -26.97 2.79
CA GLU A 79 -2.80 -26.92 1.53
C GLU A 79 -1.35 -27.37 1.70
N ARG A 80 -0.76 -27.10 2.88
CA ARG A 80 0.67 -27.30 3.19
C ARG A 80 1.59 -26.77 2.07
N PRO A 81 1.59 -25.44 1.83
CA PRO A 81 2.38 -24.86 0.74
C PRO A 81 3.88 -25.02 0.98
N ASP A 82 4.66 -25.08 -0.11
CA ASP A 82 6.13 -25.07 -0.07
C ASP A 82 6.67 -23.78 0.57
N ILE A 83 5.94 -22.68 0.48
CA ILE A 83 6.27 -21.40 1.06
C ILE A 83 5.01 -20.58 1.36
N LEU A 84 4.94 -20.02 2.57
CA LEU A 84 3.93 -19.04 2.96
C LEU A 84 4.49 -17.63 2.82
N VAL A 85 4.01 -16.88 1.82
CA VAL A 85 4.38 -15.46 1.65
C VAL A 85 3.32 -14.53 2.25
N LEU A 86 3.74 -13.73 3.23
CA LEU A 86 2.91 -12.78 3.97
C LEU A 86 3.23 -11.34 3.54
N VAL A 87 2.38 -10.74 2.71
CA VAL A 87 2.58 -9.40 2.12
C VAL A 87 1.90 -8.35 2.99
N ASP A 88 2.71 -7.47 3.61
CA ASP A 88 2.25 -6.31 4.42
C ASP A 88 1.20 -6.66 5.51
N ALA A 89 0.40 -5.70 6.00
CA ALA A 89 -0.64 -5.90 7.02
C ALA A 89 -0.13 -6.64 8.29
N PRO A 90 0.88 -6.10 9.00
CA PRO A 90 1.57 -6.80 10.08
C PRO A 90 0.66 -7.25 11.23
N ASP A 91 -0.36 -6.46 11.59
CA ASP A 91 -1.28 -6.81 12.69
C ASP A 91 -2.09 -8.08 12.42
N PHE A 92 -2.39 -8.36 11.14
CA PHE A 92 -3.05 -9.60 10.72
C PHE A 92 -2.03 -10.70 10.42
N THR A 93 -1.06 -10.42 9.55
CA THR A 93 -0.13 -11.42 9.03
C THR A 93 0.81 -12.00 10.09
N HIS A 94 1.26 -11.22 11.08
CA HIS A 94 2.10 -11.75 12.16
C HIS A 94 1.33 -12.74 13.05
N ARG A 95 0.02 -12.52 13.24
CA ARG A 95 -0.84 -13.45 14.00
C ARG A 95 -1.13 -14.74 13.23
N VAL A 96 -1.23 -14.67 11.90
CA VAL A 96 -1.26 -15.85 11.03
C VAL A 96 0.06 -16.60 11.13
N ALA A 97 1.20 -15.92 10.96
CA ALA A 97 2.54 -16.51 11.06
C ALA A 97 2.73 -17.26 12.39
N ALA A 98 2.40 -16.64 13.52
CA ALA A 98 2.52 -17.26 14.84
C ALA A 98 1.58 -18.45 15.05
N ARG A 99 0.42 -18.51 14.38
CA ARG A 99 -0.49 -19.66 14.44
C ARG A 99 -0.03 -20.80 13.53
N VAL A 100 0.47 -20.48 12.35
CA VAL A 100 1.02 -21.47 11.40
C VAL A 100 2.28 -22.08 11.99
N ARG A 101 3.25 -21.27 12.45
CA ARG A 101 4.50 -21.78 13.06
C ARG A 101 4.26 -22.75 14.23
N ARG A 102 3.20 -22.53 15.04
CA ARG A 102 2.85 -23.44 16.14
C ARG A 102 2.26 -24.78 15.70
N GLN A 103 1.61 -24.84 14.54
CA GLN A 103 0.86 -26.01 14.08
C GLN A 103 1.55 -26.76 12.93
N ALA A 104 2.38 -26.07 12.16
CA ALA A 104 3.15 -26.58 11.03
C ALA A 104 4.52 -25.86 11.01
N PRO A 105 5.42 -26.19 11.95
CA PRO A 105 6.71 -25.53 12.09
C PRO A 105 7.66 -25.77 10.91
N ASP A 106 7.34 -26.74 10.06
CA ASP A 106 8.07 -27.10 8.84
C ASP A 106 7.77 -26.19 7.65
N ILE A 107 6.65 -25.46 7.65
CA ILE A 107 6.32 -24.53 6.55
C ILE A 107 7.26 -23.32 6.60
N PRO A 108 8.00 -23.01 5.52
CA PRO A 108 8.78 -21.78 5.42
C PRO A 108 7.86 -20.55 5.36
N ILE A 109 8.12 -19.56 6.19
CA ILE A 109 7.33 -18.32 6.28
C ILE A 109 8.21 -17.14 5.89
N VAL A 110 7.86 -16.52 4.76
CA VAL A 110 8.51 -15.32 4.25
C VAL A 110 7.59 -14.12 4.43
N LYS A 111 8.09 -13.09 5.10
CA LYS A 111 7.42 -11.80 5.18
C LYS A 111 7.89 -10.94 4.02
N TYR A 112 6.97 -10.43 3.22
CA TYR A 112 7.25 -9.42 2.20
C TYR A 112 6.75 -8.08 2.71
N VAL A 113 7.61 -7.05 2.66
CA VAL A 113 7.46 -5.73 3.29
C VAL A 113 7.78 -5.76 4.79
N SER A 114 8.79 -4.97 5.14
CA SER A 114 9.19 -4.69 6.51
C SER A 114 8.23 -3.68 7.15
N PRO A 115 7.64 -3.98 8.32
CA PRO A 115 6.71 -3.07 8.95
C PRO A 115 7.44 -1.88 9.55
N THR A 116 7.30 -0.68 9.00
CA THR A 116 7.98 0.56 9.45
C THR A 116 7.77 0.92 10.92
N VAL A 117 6.84 0.24 11.60
CA VAL A 117 6.59 0.38 13.04
C VAL A 117 7.81 0.06 13.91
N TRP A 118 8.79 -0.70 13.42
CA TRP A 118 10.06 -0.87 14.14
C TRP A 118 10.74 0.47 14.45
N ALA A 119 10.50 1.53 13.65
CA ALA A 119 11.12 2.85 13.84
C ALA A 119 10.70 3.52 15.16
N TRP A 120 9.49 3.26 15.64
CA TRP A 120 8.96 3.82 16.89
C TRP A 120 8.64 2.77 17.97
N ARG A 121 8.72 1.47 17.62
CA ARG A 121 8.63 0.33 18.55
C ARG A 121 9.66 -0.75 18.17
N PRO A 122 10.94 -0.58 18.53
CA PRO A 122 12.03 -1.45 18.07
C PRO A 122 11.85 -2.93 18.45
N GLY A 123 11.21 -3.21 19.60
CA GLY A 123 10.91 -4.58 20.03
C GLY A 123 10.05 -5.40 19.06
N ARG A 124 9.36 -4.76 18.11
CA ARG A 124 8.58 -5.46 17.09
C ARG A 124 9.43 -6.19 16.06
N ALA A 125 10.64 -5.71 15.75
CA ALA A 125 11.54 -6.44 14.86
C ALA A 125 11.91 -7.79 15.47
N LYS A 126 12.40 -7.80 16.72
CA LYS A 126 12.72 -9.04 17.46
C LYS A 126 11.52 -9.98 17.59
N ALA A 127 10.31 -9.46 17.79
CA ALA A 127 9.10 -10.26 17.92
C ALA A 127 8.70 -11.03 16.64
N MET A 128 9.22 -10.65 15.47
CA MET A 128 8.98 -11.36 14.21
C MET A 128 9.81 -12.64 14.09
N ARG A 129 11.00 -12.68 14.71
CA ARG A 129 11.99 -13.75 14.55
C ARG A 129 11.48 -15.17 14.87
N PRO A 130 10.61 -15.39 15.88
CA PRO A 130 10.10 -16.73 16.16
C PRO A 130 9.18 -17.31 15.07
N SER A 131 8.55 -16.48 14.23
CA SER A 131 7.52 -16.91 13.29
C SER A 131 7.82 -16.58 11.82
N ILE A 132 8.91 -15.88 11.53
CA ILE A 132 9.28 -15.45 10.18
C ILE A 132 10.72 -15.90 9.92
N ASP A 133 10.91 -16.68 8.86
CA ASP A 133 12.22 -17.24 8.48
C ASP A 133 13.03 -16.24 7.65
N ARG A 134 12.36 -15.50 6.76
CA ARG A 134 12.97 -14.45 5.93
C ARG A 134 12.09 -13.24 5.80
N LEU A 135 12.72 -12.08 5.77
CA LEU A 135 12.08 -10.80 5.48
C LEU A 135 12.62 -10.23 4.16
N LEU A 136 11.71 -9.92 3.23
CA LEU A 136 12.03 -9.24 1.98
C LEU A 136 11.75 -7.74 2.16
N ALA A 137 12.82 -6.97 2.23
CA ALA A 137 12.84 -5.53 2.47
C ALA A 137 12.78 -4.73 1.16
N LEU A 138 12.02 -3.63 1.17
CA LEU A 138 11.84 -2.77 0.00
C LEU A 138 12.82 -1.60 -0.02
N LEU A 139 13.43 -1.25 1.13
CA LEU A 139 14.35 -0.14 1.25
C LEU A 139 15.75 -0.62 1.64
N PRO A 140 16.81 -0.04 1.07
CA PRO A 140 18.18 -0.58 1.18
C PRO A 140 18.75 -0.52 2.61
N PHE A 141 18.22 0.35 3.48
CA PHE A 141 18.67 0.47 4.86
C PHE A 141 18.01 -0.55 5.81
N GLU A 142 16.90 -1.18 5.41
CA GLU A 142 16.12 -2.06 6.30
C GLU A 142 16.88 -3.30 6.76
N PRO A 143 17.69 -3.99 5.93
CA PRO A 143 18.46 -5.15 6.41
C PRO A 143 19.35 -4.83 7.61
N ALA A 144 20.09 -3.71 7.55
CA ALA A 144 20.96 -3.27 8.64
C ALA A 144 20.16 -2.93 9.92
N VAL A 145 18.98 -2.35 9.77
CA VAL A 145 18.08 -2.05 10.89
C VAL A 145 17.57 -3.35 11.53
N HIS A 146 17.10 -4.31 10.76
CA HIS A 146 16.60 -5.58 11.29
C HIS A 146 17.70 -6.39 11.98
N ASP A 147 18.91 -6.39 11.42
CA ASP A 147 20.07 -7.01 12.06
C ASP A 147 20.34 -6.38 13.44
N LYS A 148 20.45 -5.05 13.49
CA LYS A 148 20.66 -4.29 14.74
C LYS A 148 19.55 -4.53 15.78
N LEU A 149 18.30 -4.66 15.35
CA LEU A 149 17.15 -4.85 16.24
C LEU A 149 16.87 -6.32 16.59
N GLY A 150 17.67 -7.26 16.08
CA GLY A 150 17.49 -8.69 16.31
C GLY A 150 16.28 -9.29 15.61
N GLY A 151 15.87 -8.70 14.48
CA GLY A 151 14.79 -9.18 13.62
C GLY A 151 15.14 -10.45 12.84
N PRO A 152 14.23 -10.90 11.95
CA PRO A 152 14.48 -12.01 11.04
C PRO A 152 15.62 -11.69 10.06
N PRO A 153 16.30 -12.72 9.53
CA PRO A 153 17.24 -12.52 8.42
C PRO A 153 16.55 -11.80 7.26
N THR A 154 17.10 -10.66 6.85
CA THR A 154 16.45 -9.70 5.96
C THR A 154 17.25 -9.51 4.68
N THR A 155 16.58 -9.58 3.53
CA THR A 155 17.17 -9.38 2.21
C THR A 155 16.51 -8.16 1.55
N TYR A 156 17.32 -7.20 1.09
CA TYR A 156 16.81 -6.10 0.25
C TYR A 156 16.50 -6.64 -1.15
N VAL A 157 15.26 -6.45 -1.60
CA VAL A 157 14.78 -6.93 -2.91
C VAL A 157 14.39 -5.80 -3.87
N GLY A 158 14.64 -4.54 -3.48
CA GLY A 158 14.17 -3.39 -4.25
C GLY A 158 12.69 -3.07 -4.01
N HIS A 159 12.26 -1.92 -4.51
CA HIS A 159 10.86 -1.51 -4.47
C HIS A 159 10.28 -1.62 -5.89
N PRO A 160 9.14 -2.31 -6.12
CA PRO A 160 8.58 -2.48 -7.48
C PRO A 160 8.33 -1.17 -8.24
N LEU A 161 8.05 -0.07 -7.53
CA LEU A 161 8.00 1.29 -8.13
C LEU A 161 9.28 1.70 -8.90
N LEU A 162 10.44 1.08 -8.64
CA LEU A 162 11.65 1.33 -9.41
C LEU A 162 11.56 0.84 -10.85
N GLU A 163 10.73 -0.17 -11.13
CA GLU A 163 10.47 -0.63 -12.51
C GLU A 163 9.54 0.32 -13.26
N ARG A 164 8.83 1.20 -12.53
CA ARG A 164 7.86 2.18 -13.05
C ARG A 164 8.42 3.60 -13.11
N LEU A 165 9.74 3.77 -13.04
CA LEU A 165 10.36 5.09 -13.04
C LEU A 165 10.05 5.90 -14.31
N SER A 166 9.92 5.23 -15.46
CA SER A 166 9.53 5.87 -16.72
C SER A 166 8.10 6.41 -16.68
N GLU A 167 7.20 5.77 -15.94
CA GLU A 167 5.84 6.25 -15.72
C GLU A 167 5.78 7.34 -14.65
N LEU A 168 6.73 7.41 -13.72
CA LEU A 168 6.66 8.35 -12.60
C LEU A 168 7.47 9.64 -12.83
N ARG A 169 8.58 9.57 -13.57
CA ARG A 169 9.45 10.72 -13.80
C ARG A 169 8.91 11.60 -14.93
N PRO A 170 8.94 12.93 -14.79
CA PRO A 170 8.47 13.82 -15.83
C PRO A 170 9.40 13.83 -17.04
N SER A 171 8.83 13.94 -18.24
CA SER A 171 9.56 14.36 -19.43
C SER A 171 10.01 15.82 -19.33
N ASP A 172 10.89 16.28 -20.24
CA ASP A 172 11.32 17.67 -20.29
C ASP A 172 10.13 18.63 -20.50
N GLU A 173 9.16 18.25 -21.34
CA GLU A 173 7.93 19.01 -21.56
C GLU A 173 7.07 19.08 -20.28
N GLU A 174 6.97 17.97 -19.54
CA GLU A 174 6.21 17.93 -18.28
C GLU A 174 6.90 18.74 -17.18
N GLN A 175 8.24 18.81 -17.18
CA GLN A 175 9.00 19.69 -16.29
C GLN A 175 8.74 21.17 -16.62
N VAL A 176 8.74 21.55 -17.90
CA VAL A 176 8.34 22.90 -18.31
C VAL A 176 6.90 23.19 -17.86
N ARG A 177 5.96 22.26 -18.08
CA ARG A 177 4.56 22.45 -17.63
C ARG A 177 4.46 22.65 -16.12
N ARG A 178 5.29 21.97 -15.33
CA ARG A 178 5.34 22.11 -13.86
C ARG A 178 5.66 23.55 -13.44
N GLU A 179 6.55 24.20 -14.17
CA GLU A 179 7.00 25.58 -13.91
C GLU A 179 6.11 26.66 -14.56
N SER A 180 5.22 26.27 -15.49
CA SER A 180 4.23 27.15 -16.09
C SER A 180 3.04 27.50 -15.19
N ALA A 181 2.47 28.69 -15.40
CA ALA A 181 1.21 29.12 -14.80
C ALA A 181 -0.01 28.64 -15.61
N PRO A 182 -1.17 28.40 -14.97
CA PRO A 182 -1.35 28.31 -13.52
C PRO A 182 -0.63 27.06 -12.96
N PRO A 183 -0.11 27.13 -11.72
CA PRO A 183 0.56 26.00 -11.09
C PRO A 183 -0.42 24.85 -10.85
N ARG A 184 0.04 23.62 -11.09
CA ARG A 184 -0.70 22.40 -10.75
C ARG A 184 -0.38 21.91 -9.36
N LEU A 185 -1.41 21.67 -8.58
CA LEU A 185 -1.35 21.07 -7.25
C LEU A 185 -2.01 19.70 -7.30
N VAL A 186 -1.35 18.71 -6.71
CA VAL A 186 -1.95 17.40 -6.48
C VAL A 186 -2.34 17.27 -5.02
N VAL A 187 -3.57 16.80 -4.76
CA VAL A 187 -4.10 16.69 -3.41
C VAL A 187 -4.50 15.24 -3.16
N LEU A 188 -4.00 14.66 -2.09
CA LEU A 188 -4.16 13.24 -1.78
C LEU A 188 -4.52 13.09 -0.29
N PRO A 189 -5.80 13.26 0.09
CA PRO A 189 -6.24 13.22 1.49
C PRO A 189 -6.16 11.83 2.13
N GLY A 190 -5.74 10.81 1.36
CA GLY A 190 -5.60 9.42 1.79
C GLY A 190 -6.41 8.48 0.91
N SER A 191 -6.12 7.19 1.01
CA SER A 191 -6.84 6.13 0.28
C SER A 191 -7.94 5.49 1.13
N ARG A 192 -7.84 5.64 2.46
CA ARG A 192 -8.78 5.09 3.43
C ARG A 192 -9.91 6.05 3.70
N ARG A 193 -11.10 5.49 3.93
CA ARG A 193 -12.32 6.24 4.26
C ARG A 193 -12.10 7.24 5.41
N SER A 194 -11.45 6.79 6.48
CA SER A 194 -11.17 7.57 7.69
C SER A 194 -10.15 8.69 7.47
N GLU A 195 -9.15 8.47 6.61
CA GLU A 195 -8.18 9.50 6.23
C GLU A 195 -8.87 10.59 5.42
N ILE A 196 -9.66 10.18 4.42
CA ILE A 196 -10.47 11.06 3.58
C ILE A 196 -11.42 11.93 4.44
N GLU A 197 -12.13 11.32 5.40
CA GLU A 197 -13.04 12.04 6.31
C GLU A 197 -12.31 13.02 7.24
N ARG A 198 -11.18 12.60 7.83
CA ARG A 198 -10.45 13.41 8.82
C ARG A 198 -9.62 14.53 8.18
N LEU A 199 -8.99 14.25 7.04
CA LEU A 199 -8.06 15.18 6.37
C LEU A 199 -8.75 16.03 5.31
N GLY A 200 -9.88 15.58 4.75
CA GLY A 200 -10.57 16.26 3.66
C GLY A 200 -10.94 17.71 3.97
N GLU A 201 -11.48 17.98 5.16
CA GLU A 201 -11.84 19.36 5.56
C GLU A 201 -10.61 20.27 5.70
N VAL A 202 -9.58 19.79 6.40
CA VAL A 202 -8.34 20.54 6.61
C VAL A 202 -7.63 20.82 5.28
N PHE A 203 -7.63 19.85 4.36
CA PHE A 203 -7.04 20.00 3.04
C PHE A 203 -7.80 21.02 2.21
N GLY A 204 -9.14 20.97 2.19
CA GLY A 204 -9.98 21.95 1.51
C GLY A 204 -9.76 23.38 2.03
N ALA A 205 -9.67 23.55 3.36
CA ALA A 205 -9.39 24.85 3.97
C ALA A 205 -7.99 25.37 3.59
N ALA A 206 -6.97 24.51 3.57
CA ALA A 206 -5.62 24.88 3.16
C ALA A 206 -5.59 25.32 1.68
N LEU A 207 -6.27 24.58 0.80
CA LEU A 207 -6.36 24.93 -0.62
C LEU A 207 -7.11 26.24 -0.84
N GLY A 208 -8.16 26.52 -0.07
CA GLY A 208 -8.85 27.82 -0.10
C GLY A 208 -7.91 28.98 0.21
N ARG A 209 -6.98 28.82 1.16
CA ARG A 209 -5.97 29.83 1.46
C ARG A 209 -4.92 29.96 0.35
N VAL A 210 -4.52 28.85 -0.27
CA VAL A 210 -3.53 28.85 -1.36
C VAL A 210 -4.10 29.48 -2.64
N ALA A 211 -5.37 29.21 -2.95
CA ALA A 211 -6.08 29.74 -4.10
C ALA A 211 -6.61 31.18 -3.90
N ALA A 212 -6.52 31.74 -2.69
CA ALA A 212 -7.01 33.07 -2.40
C ALA A 212 -6.28 34.13 -3.24
N GLY A 213 -6.97 34.62 -4.28
CA GLY A 213 -6.42 35.60 -5.24
C GLY A 213 -5.41 35.03 -6.23
N ARG A 214 -5.36 33.70 -6.42
CA ARG A 214 -4.43 33.02 -7.34
C ARG A 214 -5.15 31.96 -8.16
N GLU A 215 -4.91 31.93 -9.45
CA GLU A 215 -5.36 30.84 -10.31
C GLU A 215 -4.45 29.62 -10.08
N VAL A 216 -5.05 28.48 -9.73
CA VAL A 216 -4.36 27.22 -9.47
C VAL A 216 -5.16 26.06 -10.06
N GLU A 217 -4.48 25.10 -10.66
CA GLU A 217 -5.10 23.85 -11.13
C GLU A 217 -4.97 22.80 -10.03
N ILE A 218 -6.08 22.29 -9.50
CA ILE A 218 -6.07 21.29 -8.43
C ILE A 218 -6.56 19.94 -8.97
N ILE A 219 -5.73 18.91 -8.83
CA ILE A 219 -6.05 17.55 -9.23
C ILE A 219 -6.06 16.65 -7.99
N LEU A 220 -7.10 15.83 -7.84
CA LEU A 220 -7.24 14.87 -6.73
C LEU A 220 -7.38 13.45 -7.30
N PRO A 221 -6.28 12.68 -7.33
CA PRO A 221 -6.34 11.27 -7.67
C PRO A 221 -6.98 10.45 -6.54
N THR A 222 -7.92 9.57 -6.87
CA THR A 222 -8.53 8.65 -5.92
C THR A 222 -8.86 7.30 -6.55
N LEU A 223 -9.31 6.33 -5.74
CA LEU A 223 -9.72 5.02 -6.24
C LEU A 223 -11.17 5.09 -6.77
N PRO A 224 -11.55 4.35 -7.83
CA PRO A 224 -12.92 4.34 -8.34
C PRO A 224 -13.99 4.10 -7.27
N ARG A 225 -13.73 3.17 -6.33
CA ARG A 225 -14.61 2.85 -5.20
C ARG A 225 -14.76 3.96 -4.14
N ARG A 226 -13.97 5.04 -4.25
CA ARG A 226 -13.99 6.20 -3.35
C ARG A 226 -14.49 7.47 -4.04
N LEU A 227 -14.79 7.41 -5.34
CA LEU A 227 -15.20 8.56 -6.12
C LEU A 227 -16.39 9.29 -5.48
N GLU A 228 -17.46 8.58 -5.13
CA GLU A 228 -18.65 9.19 -4.50
C GLU A 228 -18.31 9.90 -3.19
N GLN A 229 -17.56 9.24 -2.30
CA GLN A 229 -17.14 9.80 -1.02
C GLN A 229 -16.28 11.07 -1.19
N VAL A 230 -15.33 11.01 -2.12
CA VAL A 230 -14.40 12.11 -2.40
C VAL A 230 -15.14 13.28 -3.02
N SER A 231 -16.02 13.03 -4.00
CA SER A 231 -16.87 14.05 -4.62
C SER A 231 -17.73 14.78 -3.58
N ALA A 232 -18.32 14.07 -2.62
CA ALA A 232 -19.11 14.68 -1.55
C ALA A 232 -18.28 15.57 -0.60
N ILE A 233 -16.99 15.26 -0.42
CA ILE A 233 -16.07 16.09 0.38
C ILE A 233 -15.62 17.31 -0.43
N VAL A 234 -15.17 17.10 -1.66
CA VAL A 234 -14.69 18.14 -2.57
C VAL A 234 -15.79 19.16 -2.89
N ALA A 235 -17.05 18.75 -3.00
CA ALA A 235 -18.17 19.66 -3.24
C ALA A 235 -18.34 20.74 -2.14
N ARG A 236 -17.75 20.53 -0.96
CA ARG A 236 -17.77 21.48 0.16
C ARG A 236 -16.53 22.36 0.22
N TRP A 237 -15.56 22.17 -0.67
CA TRP A 237 -14.33 22.95 -0.69
C TRP A 237 -14.54 24.30 -1.36
N PRO A 238 -13.82 25.35 -0.93
CA PRO A 238 -13.92 26.68 -1.52
C PRO A 238 -13.19 26.80 -2.88
N VAL A 239 -12.83 25.68 -3.52
CA VAL A 239 -12.02 25.61 -4.74
C VAL A 239 -12.55 24.51 -5.67
N THR A 240 -12.37 24.69 -6.97
CA THR A 240 -12.66 23.65 -7.97
C THR A 240 -11.54 22.64 -8.04
N VAL A 241 -11.88 21.35 -8.10
CA VAL A 241 -10.92 20.25 -8.14
C VAL A 241 -11.31 19.28 -9.26
N ARG A 242 -10.33 18.90 -10.08
CA ARG A 242 -10.47 17.79 -11.03
C ARG A 242 -10.16 16.48 -10.32
N ILE A 243 -11.16 15.61 -10.17
CA ILE A 243 -10.98 14.27 -9.62
C ILE A 243 -10.58 13.34 -10.77
N VAL A 244 -9.53 12.54 -10.57
CA VAL A 244 -9.11 11.48 -11.50
C VAL A 244 -9.11 10.15 -10.78
N THR A 245 -9.48 9.08 -11.48
CA THR A 245 -9.53 7.73 -10.90
C THR A 245 -8.67 6.71 -11.63
N ASP A 246 -8.16 7.07 -12.80
CA ASP A 246 -7.26 6.26 -13.59
C ASP A 246 -5.81 6.40 -13.11
N GLU A 247 -5.04 5.30 -13.19
CA GLU A 247 -3.67 5.27 -12.73
C GLU A 247 -2.72 6.06 -13.65
N ALA A 248 -2.95 6.02 -14.97
CA ALA A 248 -2.17 6.80 -15.91
C ALA A 248 -2.45 8.30 -15.75
N GLU A 249 -3.71 8.69 -15.51
CA GLU A 249 -4.07 10.07 -15.15
C GLU A 249 -3.44 10.51 -13.82
N LYS A 250 -3.43 9.64 -12.79
CA LYS A 250 -2.74 9.91 -11.53
C LYS A 250 -1.27 10.22 -11.76
N TYR A 251 -0.57 9.40 -12.52
CA TYR A 251 0.86 9.61 -12.78
C TYR A 251 1.14 10.80 -13.69
N ALA A 252 0.27 11.10 -14.67
CA ALA A 252 0.36 12.34 -15.44
C ALA A 252 0.19 13.59 -14.55
N ALA A 253 -0.71 13.51 -13.56
CA ALA A 253 -0.86 14.57 -12.57
C ALA A 253 0.42 14.72 -11.74
N PHE A 254 1.04 13.62 -11.27
CA PHE A 254 2.29 13.67 -10.50
C PHE A 254 3.44 14.26 -11.32
N ARG A 255 3.61 13.84 -12.57
CA ARG A 255 4.68 14.35 -13.45
C ARG A 255 4.57 15.86 -13.67
N THR A 256 3.37 16.41 -13.77
CA THR A 256 3.15 17.84 -14.03
C THR A 256 2.87 18.70 -12.78
N ALA A 257 2.77 18.12 -11.59
CA ALA A 257 2.47 18.85 -10.35
C ALA A 257 3.67 19.66 -9.84
N ARG A 258 3.45 20.93 -9.51
CA ARG A 258 4.45 21.79 -8.87
C ARG A 258 4.65 21.45 -7.40
N VAL A 259 3.57 21.08 -6.73
CA VAL A 259 3.57 20.70 -5.31
C VAL A 259 2.41 19.74 -5.06
N ALA A 260 2.59 18.85 -4.09
CA ALA A 260 1.55 17.97 -3.62
C ALA A 260 1.21 18.28 -2.16
N LEU A 261 -0.06 18.09 -1.80
CA LEU A 261 -0.52 18.01 -0.42
C LEU A 261 -1.03 16.59 -0.19
N ALA A 262 -0.24 15.75 0.48
CA ALA A 262 -0.51 14.33 0.61
C ALA A 262 -0.54 13.84 2.06
N ALA A 263 -1.42 12.89 2.34
CA ALA A 263 -1.34 12.07 3.52
C ALA A 263 -0.11 11.13 3.46
N SER A 264 0.41 10.74 4.64
CA SER A 264 1.52 9.79 4.74
C SER A 264 1.15 8.41 4.18
N GLY A 265 2.06 7.80 3.42
CA GLY A 265 1.90 6.45 2.88
C GLY A 265 2.76 6.23 1.63
N THR A 266 2.49 5.14 0.90
CA THR A 266 3.19 4.79 -0.36
C THR A 266 3.20 5.94 -1.37
N VAL A 267 2.15 6.77 -1.38
CA VAL A 267 2.05 7.91 -2.30
C VAL A 267 3.17 8.94 -2.10
N THR A 268 3.72 9.06 -0.89
CA THR A 268 4.87 9.95 -0.63
C THR A 268 6.12 9.48 -1.36
N LEU A 269 6.32 8.17 -1.50
CA LEU A 269 7.40 7.60 -2.31
C LEU A 269 7.14 7.80 -3.80
N GLU A 270 5.90 7.58 -4.28
CA GLU A 270 5.54 7.86 -5.68
C GLU A 270 5.82 9.33 -6.06
N LEU A 271 5.42 10.28 -5.20
CA LEU A 271 5.65 11.71 -5.38
C LEU A 271 7.15 12.08 -5.33
N ALA A 272 7.91 11.48 -4.41
CA ALA A 272 9.35 11.67 -4.33
C ALA A 272 10.07 11.16 -5.60
N LEU A 273 9.64 10.01 -6.13
CA LEU A 273 10.17 9.47 -7.40
C LEU A 273 9.81 10.34 -8.60
N ALA A 274 8.63 10.99 -8.57
CA ALA A 274 8.22 12.01 -9.54
C ALA A 274 8.88 13.38 -9.32
N GLY A 275 9.69 13.53 -8.27
CA GLY A 275 10.38 14.78 -7.90
C GLY A 275 9.44 15.90 -7.47
N VAL A 276 8.26 15.57 -6.94
CA VAL A 276 7.25 16.56 -6.52
C VAL A 276 7.46 16.94 -5.06
N PRO A 277 7.67 18.22 -4.72
CA PRO A 277 7.66 18.69 -3.34
C PRO A 277 6.33 18.35 -2.66
N THR A 278 6.38 17.74 -1.46
CA THR A 278 5.20 17.23 -0.73
C THR A 278 5.22 17.67 0.72
#